data_AF-A0A6A0R2X3-F1
#
_entry.id   AF-A0A6A0R2X3-F1
#
_cell.length_a   1.000
_cell.length_b   1.000
_cell.length_c   1.000
_cell.angle_alpha   90.00
_cell.angle_beta   90.00
_cell.angle_gamma   90.00
#
_symmetry.space_group_name_H-M   'P 1'
#
loop_
_entity.id
_entity.type
_entity.pdbx_description
1 polymer ?
#
loop_
_entity_poly.entity_id
_entity_poly.type
_entity_poly.pdbx_seq_one_letter_code
_entity_poly.pdbx_strand_id
1 'polypeptide(L)'
;ANAVGMPTLGWEPLTISVSAAGSADPGGGPLTWEWSSNGATASGFETDIVLSEIGVQEVLLTVTDVFGSTATDSVIVLVGRDFLDTTTSIFRLETAWMSALGITRGCNPPTNDRYCPHDTVTREQMAAFLARALDLPTTGTDHFIDDDSSIFEQDINRLAAAGITKGCNPPTNDRYCPHDTVTREQMAAFLYRSNA
;
A
#
# COMPACT_ATOMS: atom_id res chain seq x y z
N ALA A 1 1.02 -2.32 -27.89
CA ALA A 1 0.27 -1.29 -27.14
C ALA A 1 1.25 -0.47 -26.33
N ASN A 2 0.86 0.72 -25.91
CA ASN A 2 1.59 1.58 -24.98
C ASN A 2 0.56 2.23 -24.05
N ALA A 3 0.61 1.92 -22.77
CA ALA A 3 -0.32 2.39 -21.76
C ALA A 3 0.31 3.50 -20.90
N VAL A 4 -0.38 4.63 -20.82
CA VAL A 4 -0.02 5.75 -19.94
C VAL A 4 -1.24 6.09 -19.08
N GLY A 5 -1.04 6.42 -17.80
CA GLY A 5 -2.12 6.83 -16.92
C GLY A 5 -1.66 7.75 -15.79
N MET A 6 -2.46 8.77 -15.45
CA MET A 6 -2.19 9.72 -14.38
C MET A 6 -3.49 10.17 -13.67
N PRO A 7 -3.46 10.41 -12.35
CA PRO A 7 -2.34 10.14 -11.43
C PRO A 7 -2.11 8.64 -11.19
N THR A 8 -0.91 8.25 -10.77
CA THR A 8 -0.58 6.85 -10.40
C THR A 8 -0.75 6.56 -8.91
N LEU A 9 -1.19 7.55 -8.12
CA LEU A 9 -1.45 7.43 -6.70
C LEU A 9 -2.59 8.39 -6.32
N GLY A 10 -3.53 7.90 -5.52
CA GLY A 10 -4.63 8.69 -4.97
C GLY A 10 -5.45 7.88 -3.98
N TRP A 11 -6.68 8.29 -3.73
CA TRP A 11 -7.59 7.65 -2.79
C TRP A 11 -8.92 7.29 -3.46
N GLU A 12 -9.60 6.26 -2.95
CA GLU A 12 -10.86 5.77 -3.49
C GLU A 12 -12.03 6.79 -3.33
N PRO A 13 -12.94 6.87 -4.31
CA PRO A 13 -12.73 6.46 -5.70
C PRO A 13 -11.74 7.39 -6.41
N LEU A 14 -10.80 6.80 -7.16
CA LEU A 14 -9.79 7.53 -7.91
C LEU A 14 -10.13 7.56 -9.40
N THR A 15 -10.40 8.75 -9.93
CA THR A 15 -10.44 8.94 -11.39
C THR A 15 -9.03 9.19 -11.91
N ILE A 16 -8.61 8.42 -12.90
CA ILE A 16 -7.36 8.64 -13.64
C ILE A 16 -7.67 8.86 -15.12
N SER A 17 -6.86 9.71 -15.76
CA SER A 17 -6.86 9.84 -17.22
C SER A 17 -5.85 8.88 -17.80
N VAL A 18 -6.29 8.05 -18.75
CA VAL A 18 -5.48 7.07 -19.47
C VAL A 18 -5.32 7.44 -20.93
N SER A 19 -4.16 7.10 -21.51
CA SER A 19 -3.83 7.36 -22.91
C SER A 19 -3.10 6.18 -23.52
N ALA A 20 -3.49 5.82 -24.74
CA ALA A 20 -2.85 4.81 -25.55
C ALA A 20 -1.76 5.40 -26.47
N ALA A 21 -1.33 6.64 -26.21
CA ALA A 21 -0.32 7.34 -26.99
C ALA A 21 0.95 6.49 -27.17
N GLY A 22 1.41 6.37 -28.42
CA GLY A 22 2.52 5.51 -28.78
C GLY A 22 2.14 4.07 -29.15
N SER A 23 0.86 3.68 -29.02
CA SER A 23 0.36 2.46 -29.64
C SER A 23 0.37 2.57 -31.17
N ALA A 24 0.84 1.53 -31.85
CA ALA A 24 0.94 1.48 -33.30
C ALA A 24 0.66 0.07 -33.82
N ASP A 25 0.19 0.01 -35.06
CA ASP A 25 0.05 -1.21 -35.84
C ASP A 25 1.14 -1.24 -36.93
N PRO A 26 2.04 -2.25 -36.95
CA PRO A 26 3.02 -2.41 -38.03
C PRO A 26 2.40 -2.59 -39.42
N GLY A 27 1.20 -3.18 -39.52
CA GLY A 27 0.45 -3.32 -40.77
C GLY A 27 -0.24 -2.03 -41.21
N GLY A 28 -0.40 -1.09 -40.27
CA GLY A 28 -1.20 0.11 -40.43
C GLY A 28 -2.69 -0.18 -40.47
N GLY A 29 -3.50 0.80 -40.06
CA GLY A 29 -4.94 0.66 -40.02
C GLY A 29 -5.51 1.37 -38.80
N PRO A 30 -6.85 1.49 -38.73
CA PRO A 30 -7.49 2.00 -37.53
C PRO A 30 -7.37 0.96 -36.39
N LEU A 31 -7.24 1.48 -35.17
CA LEU A 31 -7.14 0.70 -33.94
C LEU A 31 -8.35 0.99 -33.05
N THR A 32 -8.69 0.03 -32.19
CA THR A 32 -9.60 0.21 -31.05
C THR A 32 -8.87 0.01 -29.73
N TRP A 33 -9.36 0.64 -28.67
CA TRP A 33 -8.72 0.68 -27.36
C TRP A 33 -9.75 0.40 -26.27
N GLU A 34 -9.48 -0.64 -25.48
CA GLU A 34 -10.26 -1.02 -24.31
C GLU A 34 -9.35 -1.00 -23.08
N TRP A 35 -9.85 -0.44 -21.98
CA TRP A 35 -9.18 -0.33 -20.71
C TRP A 35 -9.95 -1.09 -19.65
N SER A 36 -9.25 -1.81 -18.76
CA SER A 36 -9.89 -2.53 -17.66
C SER A 36 -9.01 -2.61 -16.42
N SER A 37 -9.62 -2.55 -15.24
CA SER A 37 -8.98 -2.80 -13.94
C SER A 37 -10.04 -3.24 -12.94
N ASN A 38 -9.96 -4.45 -12.38
CA ASN A 38 -10.84 -4.96 -11.31
C ASN A 38 -12.31 -4.50 -11.42
N GLY A 39 -12.98 -4.81 -12.54
CA GLY A 39 -14.38 -4.47 -12.78
C GLY A 39 -14.64 -3.06 -13.33
N ALA A 40 -13.68 -2.14 -13.25
CA ALA A 40 -13.72 -0.87 -13.97
C ALA A 40 -13.36 -1.08 -15.45
N THR A 41 -14.07 -0.38 -16.34
CA THR A 41 -13.83 -0.42 -17.79
C THR A 41 -13.96 0.96 -18.40
N ALA A 42 -13.17 1.24 -19.42
CA ALA A 42 -13.31 2.44 -20.27
C ALA A 42 -12.83 2.11 -21.70
N SER A 43 -13.23 2.91 -22.68
CA SER A 43 -12.76 2.75 -24.06
C SER A 43 -12.38 4.09 -24.69
N GLY A 44 -11.48 4.03 -25.66
CA GLY A 44 -10.96 5.20 -26.36
C GLY A 44 -9.45 5.37 -26.25
N PHE A 45 -8.90 6.12 -27.21
CA PHE A 45 -7.47 6.45 -27.26
C PHE A 45 -7.02 7.24 -26.03
N GLU A 46 -7.83 8.21 -25.61
CA GLU A 46 -7.69 8.96 -24.37
C GLU A 46 -9.05 9.01 -23.68
N THR A 47 -9.11 8.61 -22.41
CA THR A 47 -10.36 8.50 -21.65
C THR A 47 -10.07 8.51 -20.16
N ASP A 48 -11.11 8.60 -19.34
CA ASP A 48 -11.00 8.48 -17.89
C ASP A 48 -11.53 7.11 -17.43
N ILE A 49 -10.86 6.53 -16.43
CA ILE A 49 -11.32 5.32 -15.74
C ILE A 49 -11.39 5.60 -14.23
N VAL A 50 -12.43 5.09 -13.58
CA VAL A 50 -12.66 5.28 -12.14
C VAL A 50 -12.33 3.99 -11.41
N LEU A 51 -11.37 4.07 -10.48
CA LEU A 51 -10.90 2.95 -9.67
C LEU A 51 -11.44 3.10 -8.25
N SER A 52 -12.26 2.15 -7.82
CA SER A 52 -12.93 2.21 -6.50
C SER A 52 -12.42 1.16 -5.51
N GLU A 53 -11.50 0.28 -5.92
CA GLU A 53 -10.94 -0.73 -5.03
C GLU A 53 -9.59 -0.27 -4.46
N ILE A 54 -9.46 -0.27 -3.12
CA ILE A 54 -8.17 -0.02 -2.45
C ILE A 54 -7.16 -1.10 -2.85
N GLY A 55 -5.94 -0.67 -3.16
CA GLY A 55 -4.81 -1.54 -3.34
C GLY A 55 -3.93 -1.12 -4.51
N VAL A 56 -3.09 -2.07 -4.93
CA VAL A 56 -2.39 -2.00 -6.21
C VAL A 56 -3.38 -2.37 -7.32
N GLN A 57 -3.67 -1.43 -8.21
CA GLN A 57 -4.56 -1.62 -9.35
C GLN A 57 -3.71 -1.71 -10.64
N GLU A 58 -3.90 -2.78 -11.41
CA GLU A 58 -3.30 -2.95 -12.73
C GLU A 58 -4.31 -2.52 -13.80
N VAL A 59 -4.06 -1.37 -14.42
CA VAL A 59 -4.92 -0.83 -15.48
C VAL A 59 -4.40 -1.33 -16.82
N LEU A 60 -5.09 -2.34 -17.36
CA LEU A 60 -4.74 -3.02 -18.60
C LEU A 60 -5.34 -2.30 -19.81
N LEU A 61 -4.50 -1.93 -20.77
CA LEU A 61 -4.88 -1.53 -22.12
C LEU A 61 -4.89 -2.76 -23.04
N THR A 62 -5.95 -2.94 -23.80
CA THR A 62 -6.03 -3.86 -24.94
C THR A 62 -6.27 -3.06 -26.22
N VAL A 63 -5.33 -3.13 -27.14
CA VAL A 63 -5.41 -2.51 -28.47
C VAL A 63 -5.72 -3.59 -29.50
N THR A 64 -6.72 -3.36 -30.35
CA THR A 64 -7.15 -4.32 -31.38
C THR A 64 -7.13 -3.69 -32.77
N ASP A 65 -6.62 -4.41 -33.77
CA ASP A 65 -6.68 -4.00 -35.18
C ASP A 65 -8.00 -4.43 -35.86
N VAL A 66 -8.17 -4.07 -37.14
CA VAL A 66 -9.35 -4.44 -37.93
C VAL A 66 -9.44 -5.94 -38.28
N PHE A 67 -8.35 -6.68 -38.14
CA PHE A 67 -8.26 -8.12 -38.38
C PHE A 67 -8.44 -8.95 -37.10
N GLY A 68 -8.59 -8.28 -35.94
CA GLY A 68 -8.77 -8.90 -34.63
C GLY A 68 -7.45 -9.24 -33.91
N SER A 69 -6.30 -8.81 -34.42
CA SER A 69 -5.02 -8.96 -33.69
C SER A 69 -5.00 -8.01 -32.50
N THR A 70 -4.51 -8.50 -31.35
CA THR A 70 -4.46 -7.71 -30.12
C THR A 70 -3.03 -7.52 -29.61
N ALA A 71 -2.80 -6.41 -28.93
CA ALA A 71 -1.61 -6.15 -28.13
C ALA A 71 -2.02 -5.48 -26.82
N THR A 72 -1.33 -5.81 -25.73
CA THR A 72 -1.63 -5.26 -24.40
C THR A 72 -0.44 -4.52 -23.81
N ASP A 73 -0.74 -3.61 -22.89
CA ASP A 73 0.21 -2.93 -22.00
C ASP A 73 -0.53 -2.49 -20.74
N SER A 74 0.17 -2.11 -19.67
CA SER A 74 -0.46 -1.80 -18.39
C SER A 74 0.21 -0.62 -17.68
N VAL A 75 -0.57 0.10 -16.89
CA VAL A 75 -0.06 1.06 -15.89
C VAL A 75 -0.49 0.66 -14.49
N ILE A 76 0.44 0.73 -13.53
CA ILE A 76 0.16 0.44 -12.12
C ILE A 76 -0.30 1.73 -11.43
N VAL A 77 -1.42 1.64 -10.71
CA VAL A 77 -2.00 2.75 -9.95
C VAL A 77 -2.23 2.30 -8.51
N LEU A 78 -1.83 3.11 -7.55
CA LEU A 78 -2.07 2.89 -6.14
C LEU A 78 -3.32 3.65 -5.70
N VAL A 79 -4.34 2.90 -5.28
CA VAL A 79 -5.59 3.47 -4.75
C VAL A 79 -5.62 3.23 -3.25
N GLY A 80 -5.48 4.30 -2.48
CA GLY A 80 -5.57 4.26 -1.02
C GLY A 80 -6.99 4.45 -0.50
N ARG A 81 -7.16 4.26 0.80
CA ARG A 81 -8.36 4.69 1.52
C ARG A 81 -8.42 6.21 1.61
N ASP A 82 -9.60 6.78 1.44
CA ASP A 82 -9.86 8.18 1.81
C ASP A 82 -10.23 8.31 3.29
N PHE A 83 -9.24 8.54 4.15
CA PHE A 83 -9.48 8.69 5.59
C PHE A 83 -10.13 10.05 5.90
N LEU A 84 -11.26 10.02 6.62
CA LEU A 84 -12.12 11.18 6.88
C LEU A 84 -11.39 12.33 7.59
N ASP A 85 -10.42 12.00 8.44
CA ASP A 85 -9.64 12.93 9.26
C ASP A 85 -8.34 13.40 8.59
N THR A 86 -8.10 13.03 7.33
CA THR A 86 -6.94 13.48 6.54
C THR A 86 -7.31 14.37 5.36
N THR A 87 -8.61 14.69 5.18
CA THR A 87 -9.12 15.39 3.99
C THR A 87 -8.48 16.76 3.73
N THR A 88 -8.03 17.44 4.79
CA THR A 88 -7.32 18.73 4.73
C THR A 88 -5.82 18.63 5.02
N SER A 89 -5.32 17.41 5.27
CA SER A 89 -3.92 17.17 5.57
C SER A 89 -3.07 17.30 4.32
N ILE A 90 -1.91 17.96 4.45
CA ILE A 90 -0.90 17.96 3.40
C ILE A 90 -0.31 16.56 3.15
N PHE A 91 -0.47 15.63 4.11
CA PHE A 91 0.02 14.26 4.04
C PHE A 91 -1.03 13.27 3.54
N ARG A 92 -2.17 13.74 3.01
CA ARG A 92 -3.28 12.88 2.57
C ARG A 92 -2.86 11.87 1.50
N LEU A 93 -1.91 12.24 0.63
CA LEU A 93 -1.42 11.36 -0.41
C LEU A 93 -0.55 10.22 0.18
N GLU A 94 0.26 10.53 1.18
CA GLU A 94 1.11 9.57 1.89
C GLU A 94 0.28 8.61 2.74
N THR A 95 -0.79 9.06 3.40
CA THR A 95 -1.71 8.18 4.13
C THR A 95 -2.48 7.27 3.18
N ALA A 96 -2.90 7.78 2.01
CA ALA A 96 -3.48 6.97 0.95
C ALA A 96 -2.48 5.93 0.45
N TRP A 97 -1.22 6.29 0.18
CA TRP A 97 -0.16 5.36 -0.21
C TRP A 97 0.06 4.25 0.83
N MET A 98 0.15 4.59 2.12
CA MET A 98 0.31 3.60 3.18
C MET A 98 -0.84 2.60 3.20
N SER A 99 -2.08 3.04 2.94
CA SER A 99 -3.24 2.14 2.92
C SER A 99 -3.33 1.32 1.64
N ALA A 100 -2.95 1.89 0.48
CA ALA A 100 -2.87 1.18 -0.80
C ALA A 100 -1.91 -0.02 -0.75
N LEU A 101 -0.80 0.12 -0.01
CA LEU A 101 0.17 -0.96 0.21
C LEU A 101 -0.15 -1.84 1.43
N GLY A 102 -1.27 -1.60 2.11
CA GLY A 102 -1.66 -2.35 3.31
C GLY A 102 -0.76 -2.13 4.54
N ILE A 103 0.10 -1.10 4.53
CA ILE A 103 0.98 -0.75 5.66
C ILE A 103 0.13 -0.27 6.84
N THR A 104 -0.84 0.61 6.58
CA THR A 104 -1.81 1.07 7.57
C THR A 104 -3.21 0.51 7.29
N ARG A 105 -3.96 0.27 8.36
CA ARG A 105 -5.40 -0.03 8.30
C ARG A 105 -6.26 1.10 8.85
N GLY A 106 -5.66 2.16 9.42
CA GLY A 106 -6.37 3.18 10.21
C GLY A 106 -6.35 2.89 11.71
N CYS A 107 -7.07 3.70 12.47
CA CYS A 107 -6.98 3.75 13.94
C CYS A 107 -8.30 3.49 14.69
N ASN A 108 -9.44 3.36 14.01
CA ASN A 108 -10.76 3.24 14.65
C ASN A 108 -11.51 1.95 14.25
N PRO A 109 -11.04 0.77 14.66
CA PRO A 109 -11.73 -0.48 14.37
C PRO A 109 -13.13 -0.52 15.03
N PRO A 110 -14.09 -1.24 14.44
CA PRO A 110 -13.94 -2.03 13.21
C PRO A 110 -14.05 -1.21 11.92
N THR A 111 -14.51 0.05 11.99
CA THR A 111 -14.81 0.87 10.80
C THR A 111 -13.56 1.25 10.01
N ASN A 112 -12.47 1.62 10.69
CA ASN A 112 -11.18 1.91 10.06
C ASN A 112 -11.23 3.01 8.96
N ASP A 113 -12.07 4.03 9.16
CA ASP A 113 -12.23 5.19 8.28
C ASP A 113 -11.43 6.43 8.73
N ARG A 114 -10.65 6.32 9.81
CA ARG A 114 -9.74 7.36 10.32
C ARG A 114 -8.28 6.90 10.34
N TYR A 115 -7.37 7.83 10.11
CA TYR A 115 -5.92 7.62 10.18
C TYR A 115 -5.32 8.06 11.54
N CYS A 116 -5.94 9.01 12.23
CA CYS A 116 -5.44 9.65 13.45
C CYS A 116 -4.07 10.34 13.26
N PRO A 117 -3.95 11.33 12.34
CA PRO A 117 -2.65 11.86 11.89
C PRO A 117 -1.84 12.65 12.95
N HIS A 118 -2.44 12.93 14.11
CA HIS A 118 -1.80 13.70 15.18
C HIS A 118 -1.48 12.85 16.42
N ASP A 119 -1.85 11.57 16.40
CA ASP A 119 -1.55 10.67 17.51
C ASP A 119 -0.08 10.23 17.46
N THR A 120 0.50 10.02 18.63
CA THR A 120 1.84 9.40 18.72
C THR A 120 1.76 7.92 18.40
N VAL A 121 2.79 7.40 17.71
CA VAL A 121 2.87 5.97 17.36
C VAL A 121 3.40 5.17 18.54
N THR A 122 2.64 4.15 18.98
CA THR A 122 3.08 3.17 19.98
C THR A 122 4.09 2.17 19.37
N ARG A 123 4.84 1.47 20.21
CA ARG A 123 5.82 0.46 19.76
C ARG A 123 5.16 -0.67 18.99
N GLU A 124 3.97 -1.12 19.38
CA GLU A 124 3.22 -2.15 18.65
C GLU A 124 2.74 -1.67 17.27
N GLN A 125 2.30 -0.41 17.15
CA GLN A 125 1.92 0.18 15.86
C GLN A 125 3.13 0.35 14.95
N MET A 126 4.29 0.75 15.50
CA MET A 126 5.54 0.81 14.74
C MET A 126 5.96 -0.57 14.24
N ALA A 127 5.79 -1.64 15.04
CA ALA A 127 6.04 -3.00 14.57
C ALA A 127 5.13 -3.36 13.40
N ALA A 128 3.84 -3.05 13.49
CA ALA A 128 2.90 -3.27 12.40
C ALA A 128 3.30 -2.53 11.11
N PHE A 129 3.70 -1.26 11.21
CA PHE A 129 4.15 -0.50 10.04
C PHE A 129 5.41 -1.11 9.42
N LEU A 130 6.44 -1.41 10.22
CA LEU A 130 7.69 -1.96 9.72
C LEU A 130 7.51 -3.37 9.15
N ALA A 131 6.79 -4.25 9.84
CA ALA A 131 6.57 -5.61 9.39
C ALA A 131 5.84 -5.67 8.05
N ARG A 132 4.85 -4.79 7.85
CA ARG A 132 4.08 -4.70 6.59
C ARG A 132 4.85 -3.99 5.49
N ALA A 133 5.51 -2.86 5.80
CA ALA A 133 6.29 -2.11 4.82
C ALA A 133 7.48 -2.90 4.26
N LEU A 134 8.07 -3.79 5.07
CA LEU A 134 9.18 -4.66 4.67
C LEU A 134 8.73 -6.03 4.16
N ASP A 135 7.42 -6.29 4.11
CA ASP A 135 6.83 -7.59 3.76
C ASP A 135 7.51 -8.78 4.51
N LEU A 136 7.69 -8.63 5.83
CA LEU A 136 8.43 -9.61 6.61
C LEU A 136 7.71 -10.98 6.61
N PRO A 137 8.43 -12.11 6.47
CA PRO A 137 7.80 -13.43 6.51
C PRO A 137 7.05 -13.67 7.83
N THR A 138 5.94 -14.41 7.78
CA THR A 138 5.22 -14.82 8.98
C THR A 138 6.06 -15.80 9.81
N THR A 139 5.80 -15.82 11.12
CA THR A 139 6.43 -16.75 12.06
C THR A 139 5.37 -17.26 13.03
N GLY A 140 5.52 -18.52 13.46
CA GLY A 140 4.73 -19.11 14.55
C GLY A 140 5.46 -19.08 15.90
N THR A 141 6.64 -18.47 15.96
CA THR A 141 7.40 -18.32 17.21
C THR A 141 6.88 -17.10 17.96
N ASP A 142 6.47 -17.32 19.19
CA ASP A 142 6.21 -16.28 20.16
C ASP A 142 7.54 -15.85 20.82
N HIS A 143 7.87 -14.56 20.73
CA HIS A 143 9.13 -14.01 21.18
C HIS A 143 9.04 -13.23 22.50
N PHE A 144 7.86 -12.75 22.89
CA PHE A 144 7.71 -11.87 24.04
C PHE A 144 6.49 -12.25 24.89
N ILE A 145 6.60 -12.08 26.20
CA ILE A 145 5.56 -12.55 27.14
C ILE A 145 4.51 -11.49 27.46
N ASP A 146 4.63 -10.27 26.91
CA ASP A 146 3.80 -9.11 27.26
C ASP A 146 3.03 -8.51 26.07
N ASP A 147 2.96 -9.18 24.93
CA ASP A 147 2.21 -8.76 23.75
C ASP A 147 1.04 -9.69 23.36
N ASP A 148 0.78 -10.78 24.09
CA ASP A 148 -0.35 -11.72 23.89
C ASP A 148 -1.74 -11.06 23.80
N SER A 149 -1.92 -9.89 24.40
CA SER A 149 -3.19 -9.13 24.33
C SER A 149 -3.24 -8.10 23.19
N SER A 150 -2.13 -7.92 22.48
CA SER A 150 -2.01 -6.95 21.39
C SER A 150 -2.58 -7.54 20.11
N ILE A 151 -3.38 -6.74 19.39
CA ILE A 151 -3.80 -7.09 18.03
C ILE A 151 -2.63 -7.12 17.03
N PHE A 152 -1.44 -6.64 17.44
CA PHE A 152 -0.24 -6.56 16.63
C PHE A 152 0.81 -7.62 16.97
N GLU A 153 0.49 -8.57 17.86
CA GLU A 153 1.40 -9.65 18.29
C GLU A 153 2.11 -10.34 17.09
N GLN A 154 1.36 -10.68 16.04
CA GLN A 154 1.94 -11.28 14.83
C GLN A 154 2.95 -10.38 14.13
N ASP A 155 2.69 -9.07 14.06
CA ASP A 155 3.62 -8.11 13.46
C ASP A 155 4.86 -7.89 14.34
N ILE A 156 4.70 -7.93 15.67
CA ILE A 156 5.79 -7.88 16.64
C ILE A 156 6.71 -9.11 16.49
N ASN A 157 6.11 -10.30 16.43
CA ASN A 157 6.84 -11.56 16.24
C ASN A 157 7.59 -11.60 14.90
N ARG A 158 7.00 -11.09 13.81
CA ARG A 158 7.69 -10.90 12.51
C ARG A 158 8.92 -10.00 12.64
N LEU A 159 8.80 -8.90 13.37
CA LEU A 159 9.90 -7.95 13.60
C LEU A 159 11.03 -8.58 14.43
N ALA A 160 10.70 -9.41 15.41
CA ALA A 160 11.66 -10.13 16.24
C ALA A 160 12.38 -11.24 15.46
N ALA A 161 11.63 -12.03 14.68
CA ALA A 161 12.18 -13.07 13.82
C ALA A 161 13.14 -12.51 12.75
N ALA A 162 12.87 -11.30 12.24
CA ALA A 162 13.76 -10.56 11.35
C ALA A 162 14.97 -9.91 12.07
N GLY A 163 15.07 -10.02 13.40
CA GLY A 163 16.16 -9.43 14.18
C GLY A 163 16.12 -7.91 14.33
N ILE A 164 15.00 -7.27 13.95
CA ILE A 164 14.85 -5.80 13.96
C ILE A 164 14.60 -5.30 15.39
N THR A 165 13.79 -6.02 16.17
CA THR A 165 13.62 -5.75 17.61
C THR A 165 14.33 -6.78 18.48
N LYS A 166 14.72 -6.36 19.69
CA LYS A 166 15.33 -7.20 20.72
C LYS A 166 14.56 -7.14 22.05
N GLY A 167 13.37 -6.53 22.08
CA GLY A 167 12.66 -6.28 23.33
C GLY A 167 13.11 -5.01 24.07
N CYS A 168 12.56 -4.81 25.27
CA CYS A 168 12.67 -3.59 26.07
C CYS A 168 13.27 -3.78 27.47
N ASN A 169 13.53 -5.01 27.93
CA ASN A 169 13.95 -5.30 29.30
C ASN A 169 15.28 -6.07 29.38
N PRO A 170 16.40 -5.45 28.97
CA PRO A 170 17.71 -6.10 29.06
C PRO A 170 18.09 -6.43 30.52
N PRO A 171 18.88 -7.49 30.74
CA PRO A 171 19.47 -8.35 29.72
C PRO A 171 18.52 -9.46 29.23
N THR A 172 17.39 -9.69 29.92
CA THR A 172 16.47 -10.81 29.65
C THR A 172 15.81 -10.70 28.28
N ASN A 173 15.33 -9.50 27.92
CA ASN A 173 14.77 -9.21 26.59
C ASN A 173 13.59 -10.11 26.18
N ASP A 174 12.78 -10.54 27.16
CA ASP A 174 11.55 -11.33 26.98
C ASP A 174 10.29 -10.44 26.94
N ARG A 175 10.40 -9.12 27.01
CA ARG A 175 9.29 -8.16 26.86
C ARG A 175 9.47 -7.24 25.66
N TYR A 176 8.37 -6.89 25.00
CA TYR A 176 8.29 -5.93 23.90
C TYR A 176 7.91 -4.51 24.35
N CYS A 177 7.12 -4.37 25.43
CA CYS A 177 6.51 -3.12 25.89
C CYS A 177 5.61 -2.47 24.80
N PRO A 178 4.50 -3.12 24.39
CA PRO A 178 3.74 -2.75 23.19
C PRO A 178 3.13 -1.34 23.22
N HIS A 179 2.67 -0.88 24.39
CA HIS A 179 1.97 0.41 24.52
C HIS A 179 2.88 1.62 24.76
N ASP A 180 4.19 1.40 24.93
CA ASP A 180 5.13 2.51 25.05
C ASP A 180 5.26 3.25 23.72
N THR A 181 5.60 4.54 23.76
CA THR A 181 5.95 5.29 22.55
C THR A 181 7.36 4.94 22.08
N VAL A 182 7.60 5.03 20.77
CA VAL A 182 8.94 4.81 20.20
C VAL A 182 9.78 6.08 20.36
N THR A 183 10.91 5.99 21.07
CA THR A 183 11.87 7.09 21.12
C THR A 183 12.67 7.19 19.82
N ARG A 184 13.27 8.36 19.54
CA ARG A 184 14.11 8.55 18.35
C ARG A 184 15.29 7.57 18.28
N GLU A 185 15.88 7.21 19.42
CA GLU A 185 16.97 6.22 19.48
C GLU A 185 16.47 4.79 19.16
N GLN A 186 15.28 4.44 19.64
CA GLN A 186 14.65 3.17 19.30
C GLN A 186 14.28 3.10 17.81
N MET A 187 13.76 4.20 17.25
CA MET A 187 13.51 4.31 15.81
C MET A 187 14.81 4.12 15.01
N ALA A 188 15.91 4.75 15.42
CA ALA A 188 17.21 4.55 14.78
C ALA A 188 17.67 3.09 14.84
N ALA A 189 17.45 2.40 15.95
CA ALA A 189 17.78 0.98 16.08
C ALA A 189 16.95 0.09 15.14
N PHE A 190 15.64 0.37 15.00
CA PHE A 190 14.79 -0.36 14.05
C PHE A 190 15.23 -0.14 12.61
N LEU A 191 15.43 1.13 12.20
CA LEU A 191 15.83 1.47 10.84
C LEU A 191 17.23 0.95 10.49
N TYR A 192 18.18 0.94 11.43
CA TYR A 192 19.50 0.36 11.19
C TYR A 192 19.41 -1.15 10.92
N ARG A 193 18.63 -1.87 11.73
CA ARG A 193 18.52 -3.33 11.61
C ARG A 193 17.63 -3.79 10.46
N SER A 194 16.67 -2.97 10.02
CA SER A 194 15.87 -3.29 8.82
C SER A 194 16.68 -3.23 7.52
N ASN A 195 17.90 -2.68 7.57
CA ASN A 195 18.81 -2.53 6.42
C ASN A 195 20.13 -3.31 6.61
N ALA A 196 20.24 -4.14 7.65
CA ALA A 196 21.43 -4.91 7.99
C ALA A 196 21.29 -6.36 7.55
#